data_AF-A0A2E3II34-F1
#
_entry.id   AF-A0A2E3II34-F1
#
_cell.length_a   1.000
_cell.length_b   1.000
_cell.length_c   1.000
_cell.angle_alpha   90.00
_cell.angle_beta   90.00
_cell.angle_gamma   90.00
#
_symmetry.space_group_name_H-M   'P 1'
#
loop_
_entity.id
_entity.type
_entity.pdbx_description
1 polymer ?
#
loop_
_entity_poly.entity_id
_entity_poly.type
_entity_poly.pdbx_seq_one_letter_code
_entity_poly.pdbx_strand_id
1 'polypeptide(L)'
;MLSGDLLTEREAGSCPVEGGSVEWVEMTAEESLQKNPLVPDSGRYWCYRCKAHNGFDHIIKRTRRARSNDTYEKMSCVRCQASMFNPARTKPVMYGFLGITLVALLFALALWRDYEDYVAGCLGFAAFFGLIGFMKLYYMNLWWSWARLQKAKSPEQLEEEGRQYIVSFEKARK
;
A
#
# COMPACT_ATOMS: atom_id res chain seq x y z
N MET A 1 22.82 30.19 60.68
CA MET A 1 23.04 28.96 61.47
C MET A 1 22.26 27.84 60.82
N LEU A 2 23.02 26.83 60.32
CA LEU A 2 22.67 25.41 60.10
C LEU A 2 21.50 25.10 59.14
N SER A 3 21.75 24.67 57.91
CA SER A 3 22.26 23.35 57.45
C SER A 3 21.12 22.38 57.15
N GLY A 4 21.18 21.76 55.97
CA GLY A 4 20.56 20.46 55.74
C GLY A 4 20.12 20.19 54.30
N ASP A 5 21.07 19.97 53.40
CA ASP A 5 20.85 19.16 52.20
C ASP A 5 20.39 17.76 52.60
N LEU A 6 19.40 17.19 51.88
CA LEU A 6 19.34 15.74 51.68
C LEU A 6 18.56 15.42 50.41
N LEU A 7 19.35 15.14 49.37
CA LEU A 7 19.06 14.27 48.25
C LEU A 7 18.36 12.98 48.71
N THR A 8 17.27 12.62 48.03
CA THR A 8 16.92 11.21 47.85
C THR A 8 16.67 10.97 46.37
N GLU A 9 17.71 10.43 45.72
CA GLU A 9 17.59 9.67 44.48
C GLU A 9 16.68 8.45 44.67
N ARG A 10 16.12 7.99 43.53
CA ARG A 10 15.40 6.73 43.22
C ARG A 10 13.94 7.00 42.82
N GLU A 11 13.45 6.63 41.64
CA GLU A 11 13.90 5.61 40.69
C GLU A 11 13.81 6.11 39.25
N ALA A 12 14.89 5.87 38.50
CA ALA A 12 14.85 5.83 37.05
C ALA A 12 13.96 4.64 36.66
N GLY A 13 12.68 4.91 36.40
CA GLY A 13 11.78 4.00 35.71
C GLY A 13 12.28 3.81 34.28
N SER A 14 13.18 2.84 34.11
CA SER A 14 13.62 2.31 32.83
C SER A 14 12.41 2.06 31.94
N CYS A 15 12.24 2.87 30.88
CA CYS A 15 11.30 2.53 29.82
C CYS A 15 11.82 1.24 29.17
N PRO A 16 11.06 0.14 29.17
CA PRO A 16 11.48 -1.01 28.40
C PRO A 16 11.46 -0.59 26.94
N VAL A 17 12.64 -0.64 26.30
CA VAL A 17 12.78 -0.75 24.85
C VAL A 17 12.24 -2.14 24.50
N GLU A 18 10.93 -2.33 24.61
CA GLU A 18 10.26 -3.53 24.14
C GLU A 18 10.18 -3.40 22.62
N GLY A 19 11.18 -4.01 21.98
CA GLY A 19 11.23 -4.20 20.56
C GLY A 19 9.89 -4.69 20.05
N GLY A 20 9.35 -3.99 19.06
CA GLY A 20 8.18 -4.45 18.32
C GLY A 20 8.47 -5.85 17.80
N SER A 21 7.81 -6.84 18.38
CA SER A 21 7.90 -8.21 17.91
C SER A 21 7.27 -8.27 16.53
N VAL A 22 8.11 -8.50 15.52
CA VAL A 22 7.67 -8.85 14.18
C VAL A 22 7.26 -10.31 14.25
N GLU A 23 5.97 -10.55 14.39
CA GLU A 23 5.41 -11.89 14.25
C GLU A 23 5.41 -12.23 12.75
N TRP A 24 6.42 -12.99 12.32
CA TRP A 24 6.49 -13.55 10.98
C TRP A 24 5.47 -14.68 10.89
N VAL A 25 4.25 -14.34 10.49
CA VAL A 25 3.29 -15.36 10.05
C VAL A 25 3.65 -15.73 8.61
N GLU A 26 4.55 -16.71 8.48
CA GLU A 26 4.88 -17.33 7.20
C GLU A 26 3.71 -18.24 6.79
N MET A 27 2.68 -17.65 6.16
CA MET A 27 1.70 -18.45 5.42
C MET A 27 2.34 -18.89 4.12
N THR A 28 2.48 -20.20 3.97
CA THR A 28 3.16 -20.87 2.87
C THR A 28 2.68 -20.36 1.52
N ALA A 29 3.60 -19.69 0.82
CA ALA A 29 3.48 -19.21 -0.54
C ALA A 29 3.53 -20.36 -1.58
N GLU A 30 2.84 -21.47 -1.33
CA GLU A 30 2.86 -22.65 -2.21
C GLU A 30 1.81 -22.61 -3.32
N GLU A 31 0.71 -21.85 -3.15
CA GLU A 31 -0.18 -21.54 -4.28
C GLU A 31 0.32 -20.29 -5.03
N SER A 32 1.11 -20.47 -6.10
CA SER A 32 0.93 -19.76 -7.38
C SER A 32 2.16 -19.68 -8.31
N LEU A 33 3.26 -20.39 -8.02
CA LEU A 33 4.36 -20.49 -9.02
C LEU A 33 3.96 -21.24 -10.29
N GLN A 34 2.82 -21.94 -10.30
CA GLN A 34 2.36 -22.72 -11.46
C GLN A 34 1.77 -21.87 -12.60
N LYS A 35 1.43 -20.60 -12.36
CA LYS A 35 0.80 -19.72 -13.35
C LYS A 35 1.73 -18.57 -13.70
N ASN A 36 2.06 -18.43 -14.98
CA ASN A 36 2.97 -17.41 -15.50
C ASN A 36 2.69 -16.02 -14.87
N PRO A 37 3.64 -15.43 -14.10
CA PRO A 37 3.42 -14.20 -13.35
C PRO A 37 3.31 -12.95 -14.23
N LEU A 38 3.60 -13.08 -15.52
CA LEU A 38 3.51 -11.98 -16.50
C LEU A 38 2.15 -11.92 -17.19
N VAL A 39 1.29 -12.93 -17.03
CA VAL A 39 -0.07 -12.92 -17.57
C VAL A 39 -0.95 -11.99 -16.73
N PRO A 40 -1.55 -10.93 -17.32
CA PRO A 40 -2.36 -9.98 -16.56
C PRO A 40 -3.60 -10.62 -15.95
N ASP A 41 -3.71 -10.53 -14.63
CA ASP A 41 -4.89 -10.94 -13.87
C ASP A 41 -5.25 -9.86 -12.84
N SER A 42 -6.39 -9.19 -13.04
CA SER A 42 -6.83 -8.13 -12.12
C SER A 42 -7.21 -8.65 -10.74
N GLY A 43 -7.51 -9.94 -10.60
CA GLY A 43 -7.84 -10.57 -9.32
C GLY A 43 -6.62 -10.90 -8.47
N ARG A 44 -5.41 -10.88 -9.03
CA ARG A 44 -4.16 -11.17 -8.33
C ARG A 44 -3.43 -9.90 -7.89
N TYR A 45 -2.68 -9.99 -6.80
CA TYR A 45 -1.79 -8.90 -6.39
C TYR A 45 -0.70 -8.70 -7.44
N TRP A 46 -0.36 -7.44 -7.70
CA TRP A 46 0.64 -7.04 -8.69
C TRP A 46 1.66 -6.09 -8.07
N CYS A 47 2.92 -6.29 -8.45
CA CYS A 47 4.03 -5.44 -8.01
C CYS A 47 4.38 -4.43 -9.09
N TYR A 48 4.30 -3.14 -8.77
CA TYR A 48 4.60 -2.07 -9.73
C TYR A 48 6.07 -1.99 -10.14
N ARG A 49 7.00 -2.41 -9.25
CA ARG A 49 8.44 -2.42 -9.55
C ARG A 49 8.83 -3.61 -10.41
N CYS A 50 8.42 -4.81 -10.02
CA CYS A 50 8.73 -6.03 -10.77
C CYS A 50 7.89 -6.19 -12.04
N LYS A 51 6.76 -5.45 -12.15
CA LYS A 51 5.79 -5.57 -13.24
C LYS A 51 5.33 -7.02 -13.42
N ALA A 52 4.98 -7.68 -12.32
CA ALA A 52 4.61 -9.09 -12.30
C ALA A 52 3.71 -9.44 -11.10
N HIS A 53 2.96 -10.54 -11.23
CA HIS A 53 2.20 -11.20 -10.17
C HIS A 53 3.09 -12.13 -9.35
N ASN A 54 3.91 -11.55 -8.48
CA ASN A 54 4.75 -12.32 -7.57
C ASN A 54 3.97 -12.80 -6.34
N GLY A 55 4.56 -13.76 -5.62
CA GLY A 55 4.18 -14.00 -4.22
C GLY A 55 4.38 -12.74 -3.37
N PHE A 56 3.72 -12.71 -2.21
CA PHE A 56 3.81 -11.60 -1.29
C PHE A 56 4.01 -12.09 0.15
N ASP A 57 4.82 -11.36 0.90
CA ASP A 57 4.91 -11.48 2.35
C ASP A 57 3.75 -10.71 2.96
N HIS A 58 2.94 -11.38 3.79
CA HIS A 58 1.87 -10.74 4.53
C HIS A 58 2.45 -10.16 5.83
N ILE A 59 2.77 -8.87 5.82
CA ILE A 59 3.33 -8.20 6.99
C ILE A 59 2.19 -7.53 7.76
N ILE A 60 1.84 -8.09 8.91
CA ILE A 60 0.94 -7.46 9.88
C ILE A 60 1.80 -6.60 10.79
N LYS A 61 1.70 -5.28 10.64
CA LYS A 61 2.34 -4.37 11.61
C LYS A 61 1.30 -3.92 12.62
N ARG A 62 1.55 -4.27 13.88
CA ARG A 62 0.79 -3.79 15.03
C ARG A 62 1.47 -2.56 15.59
N THR A 63 0.83 -1.41 15.47
CA THR A 63 1.23 -0.22 16.23
C THR A 63 0.42 -0.18 17.51
N ARG A 64 1.05 -0.50 18.64
CA ARG A 64 0.43 -0.30 19.96
C ARG A 64 0.60 1.16 20.37
N ARG A 65 -0.49 1.92 20.40
CA ARG A 65 -0.56 3.20 21.13
C ARG A 65 -1.50 3.03 22.31
N ALA A 66 -1.31 3.83 23.36
CA ALA A 66 -2.03 3.73 24.65
C ALA A 66 -3.59 3.72 24.57
N ARG A 67 -4.18 4.02 23.42
CA ARG A 67 -5.64 4.02 23.17
C ARG A 67 -6.08 3.50 21.79
N SER A 68 -5.17 2.96 20.98
CA SER A 68 -5.50 2.46 19.64
C SER A 68 -4.69 1.20 19.30
N ASN A 69 -5.38 0.15 18.88
CA ASN A 69 -4.80 -1.04 18.26
C ASN A 69 -5.01 -0.94 16.74
N ASP A 70 -4.16 -0.14 16.09
CA ASP A 70 -4.18 -0.07 14.63
C ASP A 70 -3.30 -1.19 14.07
N THR A 71 -3.95 -2.19 13.47
CA THR A 71 -3.32 -3.17 12.57
C THR A 71 -3.39 -2.65 11.15
N TYR A 72 -2.23 -2.41 10.54
CA TYR A 72 -2.17 -2.23 9.08
C TYR A 72 -1.54 -3.46 8.44
N GLU A 73 -2.30 -4.06 7.54
CA GLU A 73 -1.86 -5.16 6.69
C GLU A 73 -1.14 -4.60 5.47
N LYS A 74 0.10 -5.04 5.23
CA LYS A 74 0.85 -4.68 4.04
C LYS A 74 1.31 -5.93 3.30
N MET A 75 0.83 -6.09 2.07
CA MET A 75 1.29 -7.12 1.14
C MET A 75 2.55 -6.60 0.43
N SER A 76 3.71 -7.16 0.77
CA SER A 76 5.00 -6.74 0.21
C SER A 76 5.52 -7.80 -0.76
N CYS A 77 6.11 -7.37 -1.89
CA CYS A 77 6.61 -8.29 -2.89
C CYS A 77 7.82 -9.08 -2.38
N VAL A 78 7.78 -10.41 -2.43
CA VAL A 78 8.90 -11.27 -1.99
C VAL A 78 10.22 -10.95 -2.70
N ARG A 79 10.17 -10.45 -3.94
CA ARG A 79 11.35 -10.18 -4.76
C ARG A 79 12.04 -8.85 -4.44
N CYS A 80 11.26 -7.77 -4.26
CA CYS A 80 11.79 -6.41 -4.19
C CYS A 80 11.29 -5.61 -2.99
N GLN A 81 10.48 -6.23 -2.13
CA GLN A 81 9.88 -5.68 -0.91
C GLN A 81 9.02 -4.41 -1.14
N ALA A 82 8.72 -4.08 -2.40
CA ALA A 82 7.79 -3.02 -2.75
C ALA A 82 6.35 -3.42 -2.39
N SER A 83 5.53 -2.44 -2.02
CA SER A 83 4.10 -2.66 -1.79
C SER A 83 3.44 -3.19 -3.05
N MET A 84 2.64 -4.24 -2.89
CA MET A 84 1.79 -4.77 -3.95
C MET A 84 0.36 -4.28 -3.75
N PHE A 85 -0.44 -4.28 -4.83
CA PHE A 85 -1.86 -3.99 -4.74
C PHE A 85 -2.65 -4.94 -5.64
N ASN A 86 -3.92 -5.10 -5.32
CA ASN A 86 -4.86 -5.88 -6.11
C ASN A 86 -5.68 -4.93 -7.01
N PRO A 87 -5.55 -5.01 -8.35
CA PRO A 87 -6.24 -4.10 -9.26
C PRO A 87 -7.78 -4.15 -9.15
N ALA A 88 -8.36 -5.35 -9.01
CA ALA A 88 -9.81 -5.53 -8.88
C ALA A 88 -10.36 -4.91 -7.59
N ARG A 89 -9.63 -5.03 -6.48
CA ARG A 89 -10.01 -4.37 -5.21
C ARG A 89 -9.74 -2.87 -5.21
N THR A 90 -8.71 -2.41 -5.92
CA THR A 90 -8.32 -0.99 -5.94
C THR A 90 -9.26 -0.15 -6.81
N LYS A 91 -9.76 -0.71 -7.91
CA LYS A 91 -10.63 -0.01 -8.87
C LYS A 91 -11.89 0.63 -8.25
N PRO A 92 -12.75 -0.07 -7.48
CA PRO A 92 -13.94 0.54 -6.89
C PRO A 92 -13.59 1.62 -5.87
N VAL A 93 -12.56 1.40 -5.04
CA VAL A 93 -12.09 2.36 -4.03
C VAL A 93 -11.55 3.63 -4.68
N MET A 94 -10.80 3.49 -5.78
CA MET A 94 -10.31 4.62 -6.58
C MET A 94 -11.48 5.47 -7.11
N TYR A 95 -12.50 4.85 -7.71
CA TYR A 95 -13.67 5.60 -8.20
C TYR A 95 -14.47 6.26 -7.08
N GLY A 96 -14.60 5.61 -5.92
CA GLY A 96 -15.25 6.21 -4.76
C GLY A 96 -14.56 7.51 -4.34
N PHE A 97 -13.24 7.49 -4.17
CA PHE A 97 -12.49 8.69 -3.78
C PHE A 97 -12.50 9.79 -4.84
N LEU A 98 -12.33 9.44 -6.12
CA LEU A 98 -12.40 10.42 -7.21
C LEU A 98 -13.81 11.01 -7.36
N GLY A 99 -14.85 10.20 -7.16
CA GLY A 99 -16.24 10.65 -7.17
C GLY A 99 -16.54 11.65 -6.05
N ILE A 100 -16.14 11.33 -4.81
CA ILE A 100 -16.25 12.25 -3.67
C ILE A 100 -15.51 13.57 -3.95
N THR A 101 -14.29 13.47 -4.50
CA THR A 101 -13.49 14.64 -4.87
C THR A 101 -14.23 15.52 -5.87
N LEU A 102 -14.78 14.92 -6.94
CA LEU A 102 -15.53 15.63 -7.95
C LEU A 102 -16.77 16.33 -7.36
N VAL A 103 -17.55 15.62 -6.54
CA VAL A 103 -18.74 16.19 -5.90
C VAL A 103 -18.37 17.38 -5.01
N ALA A 104 -17.33 17.25 -4.17
CA ALA A 104 -16.88 18.35 -3.32
C ALA A 104 -16.42 19.58 -4.11
N LEU A 105 -15.75 19.39 -5.25
CA LEU A 105 -15.38 20.48 -6.15
C LEU A 105 -16.61 21.16 -6.78
N LEU A 106 -17.63 20.40 -7.17
CA LEU A 106 -18.87 20.97 -7.71
C LEU A 106 -19.61 21.80 -6.65
N PHE A 107 -19.64 21.35 -5.39
CA PHE A 107 -20.20 22.14 -4.28
C PHE A 107 -19.40 23.42 -4.02
N ALA A 108 -18.06 23.34 -4.01
CA ALA A 108 -17.22 24.52 -3.85
C ALA A 108 -17.47 25.55 -4.96
N LEU A 109 -17.63 25.09 -6.21
CA LEU A 109 -17.95 25.96 -7.35
C LEU A 109 -19.34 26.59 -7.24
N ALA A 110 -20.34 25.83 -6.81
CA ALA A 110 -21.72 26.32 -6.65
C ALA A 110 -21.84 27.37 -5.53
N LEU A 111 -21.05 27.26 -4.47
CA LEU A 111 -21.09 28.13 -3.29
C LEU A 111 -20.06 29.27 -3.32
N TRP A 112 -19.23 29.34 -4.36
CA TRP A 112 -18.04 30.21 -4.43
C TRP A 112 -18.32 31.70 -4.15
N ARG A 113 -19.51 32.21 -4.51
CA ARG A 113 -19.84 33.63 -4.38
C ARG A 113 -20.37 34.05 -3.01
N ASP A 114 -21.11 33.16 -2.35
CA ASP A 114 -21.96 33.56 -1.23
C ASP A 114 -21.51 32.96 0.12
N TYR A 115 -20.62 31.95 0.10
CA TYR A 115 -20.27 31.17 1.30
C TYR A 115 -18.79 30.77 1.35
N GLU A 116 -17.89 31.73 1.51
CA GLU A 116 -16.42 31.50 1.51
C GLU A 116 -15.95 30.43 2.51
N ASP A 117 -16.49 30.42 3.73
CA ASP A 117 -16.12 29.43 4.75
C ASP A 117 -16.47 27.98 4.34
N TYR A 118 -17.62 27.80 3.69
CA TYR A 118 -18.07 26.50 3.20
C TYR A 118 -17.23 26.05 2.00
N VAL A 119 -16.85 26.99 1.13
CA VAL A 119 -15.97 26.75 -0.01
C VAL A 119 -14.62 26.23 0.46
N ALA A 120 -14.01 26.87 1.46
CA ALA A 120 -12.75 26.42 2.04
C ALA A 120 -12.85 24.99 2.59
N GLY A 121 -13.94 24.68 3.30
CA GLY A 121 -14.23 23.32 3.79
C GLY A 121 -14.35 22.29 2.66
N CYS A 122 -15.11 22.60 1.60
CA CYS A 122 -15.27 21.73 0.44
C CYS A 122 -13.95 21.50 -0.31
N LEU A 123 -13.13 22.54 -0.48
CA LEU A 123 -11.82 22.43 -1.11
C LEU A 123 -10.85 21.58 -0.28
N GLY A 124 -10.84 21.75 1.05
CA GLY A 124 -10.05 20.90 1.95
C GLY A 124 -10.44 19.43 1.85
N PHE A 125 -11.75 19.15 1.83
CA PHE A 125 -12.29 17.79 1.66
C PHE A 125 -11.91 17.21 0.29
N ALA A 126 -12.07 17.99 -0.78
CA ALA A 126 -11.68 17.60 -2.13
C ALA A 126 -10.17 17.31 -2.23
N ALA A 127 -9.33 18.14 -1.63
CA ALA A 127 -7.88 17.94 -1.64
C ALA A 127 -7.47 16.64 -0.94
N PHE A 128 -8.05 16.35 0.23
CA PHE A 128 -7.75 15.15 1.01
C PHE A 128 -8.13 13.86 0.27
N PHE A 129 -9.39 13.73 -0.16
CA PHE A 129 -9.84 12.54 -0.87
C PHE A 129 -9.25 12.46 -2.29
N GLY A 130 -9.02 13.62 -2.91
CA GLY A 130 -8.37 13.73 -4.20
C GLY A 130 -6.97 13.14 -4.16
N LEU A 131 -6.16 13.51 -3.17
CA LEU A 131 -4.80 12.97 -3.02
C LEU A 131 -4.80 11.44 -2.97
N ILE A 132 -5.69 10.85 -2.16
CA ILE A 132 -5.80 9.38 -2.04
C ILE A 132 -6.28 8.75 -3.35
N GLY A 133 -7.30 9.34 -3.98
CA GLY A 133 -7.86 8.88 -5.26
C GLY A 133 -6.85 8.93 -6.39
N PHE A 134 -6.13 10.05 -6.55
CA PHE A 134 -5.11 10.24 -7.57
C PHE A 134 -3.90 9.33 -7.36
N MET A 135 -3.48 9.08 -6.12
CA MET A 135 -2.42 8.10 -5.83
C MET A 135 -2.83 6.70 -6.31
N LYS A 136 -4.07 6.28 -6.06
CA LYS A 136 -4.59 4.98 -6.55
C LYS A 136 -4.70 4.96 -8.07
N LEU A 137 -5.15 6.05 -8.68
CA LEU A 137 -5.22 6.21 -10.14
C LEU A 137 -3.84 6.07 -10.79
N TYR A 138 -2.80 6.66 -10.20
CA TYR A 138 -1.43 6.53 -10.68
C TYR A 138 -0.99 5.05 -10.77
N TYR A 139 -1.17 4.27 -9.71
CA TYR A 139 -0.82 2.85 -9.71
C TYR A 139 -1.70 2.03 -10.68
N MET A 140 -3.00 2.35 -10.77
CA MET A 140 -3.89 1.72 -11.75
C MET A 140 -3.48 2.03 -13.20
N ASN A 141 -2.99 3.23 -13.48
CA ASN A 141 -2.44 3.58 -14.80
C ASN A 141 -1.19 2.78 -15.15
N LEU A 142 -0.28 2.59 -14.18
CA LEU A 142 0.89 1.72 -14.35
C LEU A 142 0.46 0.28 -14.67
N TRP A 143 -0.52 -0.23 -13.93
CA TRP A 143 -1.11 -1.54 -14.16
C TRP A 143 -1.75 -1.65 -15.55
N TRP A 144 -2.59 -0.69 -15.97
CA TRP A 144 -3.25 -0.71 -17.28
C TRP A 144 -2.26 -0.60 -18.43
N SER A 145 -1.21 0.21 -18.29
CA SER A 145 -0.14 0.29 -19.28
C SER A 145 0.57 -1.06 -19.44
N TRP A 146 1.01 -1.64 -18.33
CA TRP A 146 1.64 -2.96 -18.34
C TRP A 146 0.71 -4.06 -18.88
N ALA A 147 -0.54 -4.12 -18.43
CA ALA A 147 -1.49 -5.14 -18.84
C ALA A 147 -1.81 -5.06 -20.33
N ARG A 148 -1.88 -3.85 -20.91
CA ARG A 148 -2.04 -3.65 -22.35
C ARG A 148 -0.84 -4.20 -23.13
N LEU A 149 0.38 -3.90 -22.67
CA LEU A 149 1.60 -4.41 -23.30
C LEU A 149 1.67 -5.93 -23.27
N GLN A 150 1.31 -6.55 -22.15
CA GLN A 150 1.29 -8.02 -22.06
C GLN A 150 0.21 -8.65 -22.93
N LYS A 151 -0.99 -8.07 -22.99
CA LYS A 151 -2.07 -8.56 -23.87
C LYS A 151 -1.74 -8.45 -25.37
N ALA A 152 -0.81 -7.58 -25.75
CA ALA A 152 -0.36 -7.45 -27.13
C ALA A 152 0.66 -8.53 -27.55
N LYS A 153 1.24 -9.27 -26.60
CA LYS A 153 2.21 -10.34 -26.89
C LYS A 153 1.50 -11.63 -27.30
N SER A 154 2.16 -12.42 -28.12
CA SER A 154 1.69 -13.77 -28.42
C SER A 154 1.75 -14.66 -27.17
N PRO A 155 0.91 -15.71 -27.08
CA PRO A 155 0.96 -16.66 -25.96
C PRO A 155 2.34 -17.30 -25.77
N GLU A 156 3.01 -17.64 -26.87
CA GLU A 156 4.35 -18.25 -26.87
C GLU A 156 5.42 -17.31 -26.31
N GLN A 157 5.40 -16.04 -26.72
CA GLN A 157 6.30 -15.01 -26.18
C GLN A 157 6.08 -14.81 -24.68
N LEU A 158 4.80 -14.73 -24.26
CA LEU A 158 4.45 -14.61 -22.85
C LEU A 158 4.97 -15.80 -22.05
N GLU A 159 4.79 -17.01 -22.55
CA GLU A 159 5.22 -18.24 -21.88
C GLU A 159 6.74 -18.29 -21.73
N GLU A 160 7.49 -17.97 -22.79
CA GLU A 160 8.94 -17.91 -22.75
C GLU A 160 9.45 -16.84 -21.77
N GLU A 161 8.91 -15.62 -21.84
CA GLU A 161 9.26 -14.57 -20.88
C GLU A 161 8.91 -14.98 -19.43
N GLY A 162 7.79 -15.68 -19.24
CA GLY A 162 7.36 -16.20 -17.96
C GLY A 162 8.36 -17.22 -17.39
N ARG A 163 8.81 -18.17 -18.22
CA ARG A 163 9.84 -19.15 -17.85
C ARG A 163 11.15 -18.46 -17.49
N GLN A 164 11.63 -17.56 -18.34
CA GLN A 164 12.85 -16.79 -18.07
C GLN A 164 12.75 -15.98 -16.79
N TYR A 165 11.59 -15.38 -16.53
CA TYR A 165 11.32 -14.62 -15.32
C TYR A 165 11.42 -15.51 -14.07
N ILE A 166 10.81 -16.70 -14.08
CA ILE A 166 10.85 -17.65 -12.95
C ILE A 166 12.29 -18.10 -12.68
N VAL A 167 13.05 -18.49 -13.71
CA VAL A 167 14.46 -18.88 -13.58
C VAL A 167 15.30 -17.74 -12.99
N SER A 168 15.07 -16.50 -13.46
CA SER A 168 15.77 -15.32 -12.91
C SER A 168 15.44 -15.07 -11.43
N PHE A 169 14.22 -15.38 -11.03
CA PHE A 169 13.75 -15.20 -9.66
C PHE A 169 14.35 -16.26 -8.73
N GLU A 170 14.36 -17.53 -9.13
CA GLU A 170 14.98 -18.61 -8.36
C GLU A 170 16.48 -18.41 -8.20
N LYS A 171 17.16 -17.94 -9.25
CA LYS A 171 18.59 -17.62 -9.18
C LYS A 171 18.89 -16.50 -8.19
N ALA A 172 18.02 -15.50 -8.06
CA ALA A 172 18.18 -14.41 -7.11
C ALA A 172 17.90 -14.82 -5.64
N ARG A 173 17.32 -16.00 -5.42
CA ARG A 173 16.99 -16.53 -4.09
C ARG A 173 18.07 -17.46 -3.52
N LYS A 174 18.96 -17.99 -4.36
CA LYS A 174 20.11 -18.83 -3.99
C LYS A 174 21.33 -17.95 -3.72
#